data_AF-A0A838DMQ9-F1
#
_entry.id   AF-A0A838DMQ9-F1
#
_cell.length_a   1.000
_cell.length_b   1.000
_cell.length_c   1.000
_cell.angle_alpha   90.00
_cell.angle_beta   90.00
_cell.angle_gamma   90.00
#
_symmetry.space_group_name_H-M   'P 1'
#
loop_
_entity.id
_entity.type
_entity.pdbx_description
1 polymer ?
#
loop_
_entity_poly.entity_id
_entity_poly.type
_entity_poly.pdbx_seq_one_letter_code
_entity_poly.pdbx_strand_id
1 'polypeptide(L)'
;MADINETLAPVATPTPVNGSRSLFATTLRHPAAWLFAGLYVLSVIYLIVSGHANFLVLTLSQLTFTVISLLIVLPLTRNAPAPAWEEARPTPTWKLWLQLVLALVSVVVALIGFFALTPLVLKLGVPLRVYQITFALLAEVVIPLIVVVLLGANLREVGFGRGYHSWRVAGALALVFLLVSGILFLAGWAAPGTLLGNAILSFFTAGLPEETLVRGIFMTRLCRLFGTPWGICLSALIFGLLHLGNFLGGVNLPTALAISIIGNAVGGLGAAIIFLRTRNLLAGVVTHSIADSVSLPIQVLLKPFI
;
A
#
# COMPACT_ATOMS: atom_id res chain seq x y z
N MET A 1 -36.65 -37.19 -18.76
CA MET A 1 -36.08 -36.65 -17.52
C MET A 1 -35.01 -37.62 -17.08
N ALA A 2 -33.75 -37.33 -17.37
CA ALA A 2 -32.62 -38.19 -16.98
C ALA A 2 -32.08 -37.67 -15.64
N ASP A 3 -32.07 -38.54 -14.63
CA ASP A 3 -31.48 -38.30 -13.32
C ASP A 3 -29.96 -38.18 -13.46
N ILE A 4 -29.45 -36.95 -13.43
CA ILE A 4 -28.03 -36.65 -13.30
C ILE A 4 -27.73 -36.52 -11.81
N ASN A 5 -27.77 -37.64 -11.09
CA ASN A 5 -27.17 -37.76 -9.77
C ASN A 5 -25.68 -38.08 -9.96
N GLU A 6 -24.91 -37.14 -10.51
CA GLU A 6 -23.46 -37.18 -10.41
C GLU A 6 -23.09 -36.82 -8.97
N THR A 7 -22.80 -37.84 -8.17
CA THR A 7 -22.11 -37.73 -6.89
C THR A 7 -20.77 -37.03 -7.11
N LEU A 8 -20.76 -35.71 -6.92
CA LEU A 8 -19.54 -34.91 -6.90
C LEU A 8 -18.64 -35.47 -5.79
N ALA A 9 -17.51 -36.05 -6.19
CA ALA A 9 -16.49 -36.50 -5.26
C ALA A 9 -16.11 -35.33 -4.32
N PRO A 10 -15.94 -35.58 -3.02
CA PRO A 10 -15.58 -34.53 -2.07
C PRO A 10 -14.27 -33.87 -2.54
N VAL A 11 -14.34 -32.56 -2.82
CA VAL A 11 -13.19 -31.75 -3.20
C VAL A 11 -12.18 -31.88 -2.06
N ALA A 12 -11.02 -32.49 -2.35
CA ALA A 12 -9.97 -32.70 -1.38
C ALA A 12 -9.61 -31.36 -0.73
N THR A 13 -9.78 -31.26 0.59
CA THR A 13 -9.38 -30.08 1.34
C THR A 13 -7.87 -29.90 1.18
N PRO A 14 -7.38 -28.75 0.68
CA PRO A 14 -5.96 -28.53 0.48
C PRO A 14 -5.24 -28.70 1.82
N THR A 15 -4.23 -29.57 1.84
CA THR A 15 -3.39 -29.79 3.03
C THR A 15 -2.76 -28.46 3.43
N PRO A 16 -2.89 -28.05 4.71
CA PRO A 16 -2.31 -26.81 5.18
C PRO A 16 -0.80 -26.81 4.91
N VAL A 17 -0.32 -25.81 4.17
CA VAL A 17 1.10 -25.66 3.85
C VAL A 17 1.83 -25.31 5.15
N ASN A 18 2.31 -26.34 5.84
CA ASN A 18 2.92 -26.23 7.15
C ASN A 18 4.36 -25.72 7.02
N GLY A 19 4.55 -24.41 7.23
CA GLY A 19 5.84 -23.84 7.65
C GLY A 19 6.19 -22.49 7.02
N SER A 20 6.59 -21.52 7.84
CA SER A 20 7.18 -20.26 7.37
C SER A 20 8.41 -20.47 6.48
N ARG A 21 9.15 -21.57 6.68
CA ARG A 21 10.31 -21.97 5.85
C ARG A 21 9.91 -22.30 4.40
N SER A 22 8.76 -22.94 4.18
CA SER A 22 8.31 -23.25 2.81
C SER A 22 7.84 -21.98 2.09
N LEU A 23 7.15 -21.07 2.78
CA LEU A 23 6.76 -19.77 2.23
C LEU A 23 7.97 -18.96 1.76
N PHE A 24 9.02 -18.89 2.59
CA PHE A 24 10.25 -18.18 2.23
C PHE A 24 10.95 -18.82 1.02
N ALA A 25 11.13 -20.14 1.03
CA ALA A 25 11.75 -20.86 -0.08
C ALA A 25 10.95 -20.71 -1.40
N THR A 26 9.62 -20.77 -1.34
CA THR A 26 8.75 -20.54 -2.51
C THR A 26 8.85 -19.11 -3.00
N THR A 27 8.89 -18.13 -2.11
CA THR A 27 9.01 -16.71 -2.47
C THR A 27 10.34 -16.43 -3.16
N LEU A 28 11.45 -16.94 -2.62
CA LEU A 28 12.78 -16.79 -3.21
C LEU A 28 12.97 -17.49 -4.56
N ARG A 29 12.11 -18.45 -4.90
CA ARG A 29 12.15 -19.11 -6.22
C ARG A 29 11.30 -18.39 -7.26
N HIS A 30 10.47 -17.43 -6.85
CA HIS A 30 9.54 -16.78 -7.76
C HIS A 30 10.20 -15.62 -8.52
N PRO A 31 10.02 -15.51 -9.86
CA PRO A 31 10.65 -14.45 -10.66
C PRO A 31 10.26 -13.03 -10.22
N ALA A 32 9.02 -12.82 -9.77
CA ALA A 32 8.57 -11.53 -9.25
C ALA A 32 9.42 -11.01 -8.06
N ALA A 33 9.90 -11.91 -7.19
CA ALA A 33 10.74 -11.54 -6.07
C ALA A 33 12.14 -11.09 -6.55
N TRP A 34 12.70 -11.80 -7.53
CA TRP A 34 13.98 -11.44 -8.13
C TRP A 34 13.92 -10.15 -8.94
N LEU A 35 12.82 -9.88 -9.64
CA LEU A 35 12.62 -8.59 -10.30
C LEU A 35 12.66 -7.45 -9.28
N PHE A 36 11.87 -7.55 -8.21
CA PHE A 36 11.83 -6.51 -7.17
C PHE A 36 13.20 -6.32 -6.52
N ALA A 37 13.88 -7.42 -6.16
CA ALA A 37 15.22 -7.38 -5.58
C ALA A 37 16.24 -6.75 -6.53
N GLY A 38 16.19 -7.10 -7.82
CA GLY A 38 17.05 -6.52 -8.86
C GLY A 38 16.83 -5.02 -9.00
N LEU A 39 15.58 -4.56 -9.09
CA LEU A 39 15.24 -3.14 -9.15
C LEU A 39 15.71 -2.38 -7.90
N TYR A 40 15.55 -2.98 -6.71
CA TYR A 40 16.03 -2.41 -5.46
C TYR A 40 17.56 -2.25 -5.47
N VAL A 41 18.30 -3.33 -5.76
CA VAL A 41 19.78 -3.31 -5.78
C VAL A 41 20.31 -2.33 -6.83
N LEU A 42 19.75 -2.33 -8.04
CA LEU A 42 20.13 -1.38 -9.09
C LEU A 42 19.88 0.07 -8.67
N SER A 43 18.76 0.33 -7.99
CA SER A 43 18.44 1.67 -7.48
C SER A 43 19.42 2.11 -6.38
N VAL A 44 19.80 1.21 -5.47
CA VAL A 44 20.83 1.49 -4.45
C VAL A 44 22.18 1.80 -5.11
N ILE A 45 22.63 0.96 -6.04
CA ILE A 45 23.88 1.16 -6.78
C ILE A 45 23.85 2.51 -7.51
N TYR A 46 22.76 2.80 -8.20
CA TYR A 46 22.58 4.07 -8.91
C TYR A 46 22.70 5.27 -7.98
N LEU A 47 22.05 5.25 -6.81
CA LEU A 47 22.12 6.37 -5.86
C LEU A 47 23.52 6.56 -5.29
N ILE A 48 24.26 5.48 -5.03
CA ILE A 48 25.66 5.56 -4.58
C ILE A 48 26.53 6.20 -5.67
N VAL A 49 26.46 5.67 -6.89
CA VAL A 49 27.32 6.10 -8.01
C VAL A 49 26.98 7.53 -8.44
N SER A 50 25.72 7.95 -8.34
CA SER A 50 25.28 9.30 -8.71
C SER A 50 25.49 10.36 -7.62
N GLY A 51 26.07 10.00 -6.47
CA GLY A 51 26.33 10.95 -5.37
C GLY A 51 25.12 11.26 -4.48
N HIS A 52 24.09 10.42 -4.50
CA HIS A 52 22.83 10.56 -3.76
C HIS A 52 22.70 9.52 -2.63
N ALA A 53 23.82 9.14 -2.01
CA ALA A 53 23.85 8.11 -0.96
C ALA A 53 23.15 8.55 0.35
N ASN A 54 23.01 9.86 0.59
CA ASN A 54 22.21 10.45 1.66
C ASN A 54 20.76 9.93 1.68
N PHE A 55 20.15 9.70 0.51
CA PHE A 55 18.80 9.16 0.43
C PHE A 55 18.68 7.72 0.94
N LEU A 56 19.79 6.97 1.02
CA LEU A 56 19.78 5.62 1.57
C LEU A 56 19.32 5.63 3.03
N VAL A 57 19.71 6.64 3.81
CA VAL A 57 19.32 6.76 5.24
C VAL A 57 17.81 6.86 5.39
N LEU A 58 17.16 7.71 4.58
CA LEU A 58 15.70 7.82 4.56
C LEU A 58 15.04 6.47 4.23
N THR A 59 15.59 5.75 3.26
CA THR A 59 14.99 4.52 2.75
C THR A 59 15.23 3.30 3.64
N LEU A 60 16.30 3.32 4.45
CA LEU A 60 16.53 2.34 5.50
C LEU A 60 15.38 2.34 6.51
N SER A 61 14.78 3.50 6.81
CA SER A 61 13.61 3.55 7.69
C SER A 61 12.41 2.76 7.13
N GLN A 62 12.18 2.83 5.81
CA GLN A 62 11.12 2.09 5.13
C GLN A 62 11.43 0.59 5.08
N LEU A 63 12.68 0.22 4.82
CA LEU A 63 13.11 -1.18 4.91
C LEU A 63 12.94 -1.74 6.32
N THR A 64 13.35 -1.00 7.34
CA THR A 64 13.17 -1.35 8.75
C THR A 64 11.70 -1.52 9.09
N PHE A 65 10.84 -0.59 8.64
CA PHE A 65 9.39 -0.71 8.80
C PHE A 65 8.84 -1.98 8.15
N THR A 66 9.23 -2.29 6.91
CA THR A 66 8.79 -3.50 6.22
C THR A 66 9.26 -4.76 6.95
N VAL A 67 10.49 -4.80 7.46
CA VAL A 67 11.00 -5.92 8.27
C VAL A 67 10.21 -6.07 9.57
N ILE A 68 10.01 -4.99 10.32
CA ILE A 68 9.21 -5.01 11.56
C ILE A 68 7.78 -5.47 11.26
N SER A 69 7.19 -4.98 10.17
CA SER A 69 5.85 -5.40 9.73
C SER A 69 5.80 -6.90 9.48
N LEU A 70 6.80 -7.48 8.82
CA LEU A 70 6.89 -8.92 8.63
C LEU A 70 6.99 -9.69 9.95
N LEU A 71 7.84 -9.22 10.87
CA LEU A 71 8.06 -9.84 12.17
C LEU A 71 6.80 -9.83 13.06
N ILE A 72 5.93 -8.83 12.91
CA ILE A 72 4.68 -8.72 13.66
C ILE A 72 3.53 -9.43 12.93
N VAL A 73 3.35 -9.17 11.64
CA VAL A 73 2.20 -9.64 10.86
C VAL A 73 2.25 -11.15 10.69
N LEU A 74 3.40 -11.74 10.33
CA LEU A 74 3.47 -13.17 10.00
C LEU A 74 3.10 -14.07 11.20
N PRO A 75 3.60 -13.83 12.43
CA PRO A 75 3.17 -14.60 13.61
C PRO A 75 1.69 -14.38 13.95
N LEU A 76 1.21 -13.14 13.95
CA LEU A 76 -0.18 -12.81 14.29
C LEU A 76 -1.20 -13.35 13.28
N THR A 77 -0.74 -13.67 12.06
CA THR A 77 -1.58 -14.14 10.97
C THR A 77 -1.20 -15.53 10.48
N ARG A 78 -0.50 -16.34 11.28
CA ARG A 78 0.04 -17.66 10.84
C ARG A 78 -0.99 -18.55 10.17
N ASN A 79 -2.22 -18.56 10.69
CA ASN A 79 -3.35 -19.36 10.20
C ASN A 79 -4.35 -18.55 9.37
N ALA A 80 -3.91 -17.45 8.75
CA ALA A 80 -4.77 -16.65 7.90
C ALA A 80 -5.36 -17.53 6.78
N PRO A 81 -6.67 -17.44 6.52
CA PRO A 81 -7.29 -18.13 5.41
C PRO A 81 -6.77 -17.57 4.07
N ALA A 82 -7.07 -18.28 2.98
CA ALA A 82 -6.78 -17.82 1.62
C ALA A 82 -7.27 -16.38 1.40
N PRO A 83 -6.64 -15.56 0.55
CA PRO A 83 -7.07 -14.20 0.31
C PRO A 83 -8.52 -14.08 -0.18
N ALA A 84 -9.18 -12.95 0.13
CA ALA A 84 -10.60 -12.78 -0.20
C ALA A 84 -10.92 -12.78 -1.70
N TRP A 85 -9.97 -12.42 -2.55
CA TRP A 85 -10.14 -12.45 -4.00
C TRP A 85 -10.10 -13.87 -4.58
N GLU A 86 -9.57 -14.86 -3.86
CA GLU A 86 -9.60 -16.27 -4.29
C GLU A 86 -10.97 -16.91 -4.04
N GLU A 87 -11.73 -16.39 -3.07
CA GLU A 87 -13.13 -16.77 -2.81
C GLU A 87 -14.13 -16.05 -3.73
N ALA A 88 -13.68 -15.03 -4.47
CA ALA A 88 -14.56 -14.23 -5.32
C ALA A 88 -15.00 -15.01 -6.57
N ARG A 89 -16.21 -14.70 -7.06
CA ARG A 89 -16.71 -15.30 -8.30
C ARG A 89 -15.72 -15.04 -9.46
N PRO A 90 -15.51 -16.01 -10.36
CA PRO A 90 -14.70 -15.78 -11.56
C PRO A 90 -15.15 -14.53 -12.31
N THR A 91 -14.21 -13.67 -12.62
CA THR A 91 -14.43 -12.43 -13.37
C THR A 91 -13.67 -12.55 -14.68
N PRO A 92 -14.31 -12.32 -15.85
CA PRO A 92 -13.62 -12.36 -17.13
C PRO A 92 -12.41 -11.42 -17.15
N THR A 93 -11.31 -11.86 -17.75
CA THR A 93 -10.03 -11.13 -17.81
C THR A 93 -10.18 -9.70 -18.35
N TRP A 94 -11.04 -9.49 -19.36
CA TRP A 94 -11.27 -8.15 -19.92
C TRP A 94 -11.89 -7.18 -18.92
N LYS A 95 -12.75 -7.66 -18.00
CA LYS A 95 -13.34 -6.82 -16.93
C LYS A 95 -12.28 -6.43 -15.91
N LEU A 96 -11.36 -7.33 -15.57
CA LEU A 96 -10.23 -7.03 -14.68
C LEU A 96 -9.33 -5.94 -15.27
N TRP A 97 -9.03 -6.03 -16.57
CA TRP A 97 -8.29 -4.99 -17.27
C TRP A 97 -9.05 -3.66 -17.30
N LEU A 98 -10.34 -3.68 -17.58
CA LEU A 98 -11.16 -2.47 -17.57
C LEU A 98 -11.18 -1.82 -16.18
N GLN A 99 -11.29 -2.59 -15.11
CA GLN A 99 -11.21 -2.09 -13.73
C GLN A 99 -9.85 -1.41 -13.46
N LEU A 100 -8.74 -2.01 -13.90
CA LEU A 100 -7.40 -1.44 -13.73
C LEU A 100 -7.22 -0.14 -14.53
N VAL A 101 -7.64 -0.13 -15.80
CA VAL A 101 -7.54 1.04 -16.66
C VAL A 101 -8.37 2.19 -16.10
N LEU A 102 -9.61 1.94 -15.68
CA LEU A 102 -10.45 2.99 -15.13
C LEU A 102 -9.92 3.51 -13.78
N ALA A 103 -9.37 2.64 -12.93
CA ALA A 103 -8.69 3.05 -11.70
C ALA A 103 -7.45 3.92 -12.00
N LEU A 104 -6.66 3.58 -13.02
CA LEU A 104 -5.53 4.40 -13.46
C LEU A 104 -5.98 5.75 -14.02
N VAL A 105 -7.04 5.77 -14.84
CA VAL A 105 -7.62 7.00 -15.37
C VAL A 105 -8.11 7.89 -14.24
N SER A 106 -8.78 7.35 -13.22
CA SER A 106 -9.18 8.14 -12.06
C SER A 106 -8.01 8.78 -11.33
N VAL A 107 -6.87 8.09 -11.20
CA VAL A 107 -5.65 8.66 -10.61
C VAL A 107 -5.08 9.80 -11.45
N VAL A 108 -4.99 9.60 -12.77
CA VAL A 108 -4.47 10.65 -13.67
C VAL A 108 -5.38 11.88 -13.65
N VAL A 109 -6.69 11.67 -13.72
CA VAL A 109 -7.69 12.75 -13.61
C VAL A 109 -7.63 13.40 -12.23
N ALA A 110 -7.40 12.63 -11.16
CA ALA A 110 -7.20 13.14 -9.81
C ALA A 110 -6.00 14.10 -9.78
N LEU A 111 -4.84 13.64 -10.22
CA LEU A 111 -3.61 14.44 -10.18
C LEU A 111 -3.77 15.75 -10.99
N ILE A 112 -4.26 15.66 -12.23
CA ILE A 112 -4.47 16.83 -13.09
C ILE A 112 -5.53 17.76 -12.47
N GLY A 113 -6.66 17.20 -12.06
CA GLY A 113 -7.78 17.94 -11.47
C GLY A 113 -7.38 18.65 -10.18
N PHE A 114 -6.57 18.02 -9.33
CA PHE A 114 -6.08 18.61 -8.10
C PHE A 114 -5.38 19.94 -8.37
N PHE A 115 -4.37 19.93 -9.25
CA PHE A 115 -3.62 21.13 -9.61
C PHE A 115 -4.45 22.15 -10.39
N ALA A 116 -5.25 21.71 -11.36
CA ALA A 116 -6.05 22.60 -12.20
C ALA A 116 -7.13 23.37 -11.41
N LEU A 117 -7.76 22.70 -10.43
CA LEU A 117 -8.87 23.29 -9.67
C LEU A 117 -8.40 24.02 -8.40
N THR A 118 -7.20 23.76 -7.90
CA THR A 118 -6.68 24.40 -6.66
C THR A 118 -6.83 25.93 -6.66
N PRO A 119 -6.43 26.68 -7.72
CA PRO A 119 -6.55 28.15 -7.70
C PRO A 119 -8.00 28.63 -7.60
N LEU A 120 -8.93 27.94 -8.29
CA LEU A 120 -10.35 28.26 -8.23
C LEU A 120 -10.92 28.00 -6.83
N VAL A 121 -10.59 26.85 -6.25
CA VAL A 121 -11.05 26.46 -4.91
C VAL A 121 -10.56 27.44 -3.84
N LEU A 122 -9.29 27.87 -3.93
CA LEU A 122 -8.73 28.89 -3.04
C LEU A 122 -9.41 30.25 -3.22
N LYS A 123 -9.74 30.64 -4.47
CA LYS A 123 -10.48 31.87 -4.76
C LYS A 123 -11.91 31.85 -4.18
N LEU A 124 -12.52 30.67 -4.08
CA LEU A 124 -13.82 30.48 -3.45
C LEU A 124 -13.77 30.45 -1.91
N GLY A 125 -12.59 30.63 -1.31
CA GLY A 125 -12.43 30.66 0.14
C GLY A 125 -12.51 29.29 0.80
N VAL A 126 -12.48 28.20 0.04
CA VAL A 126 -12.49 26.84 0.59
C VAL A 126 -11.11 26.55 1.20
N PRO A 127 -11.03 26.11 2.46
CA PRO A 127 -9.76 25.77 3.08
C PRO A 127 -9.05 24.64 2.31
N LEU A 128 -7.76 24.81 2.01
CA LEU A 128 -6.97 23.85 1.22
C LEU A 128 -7.05 22.42 1.78
N ARG A 129 -7.06 22.26 3.11
CA ARG A 129 -7.17 20.95 3.78
C ARG A 129 -8.51 20.27 3.49
N VAL A 130 -9.61 21.02 3.52
CA VAL A 130 -10.95 20.48 3.23
C VAL A 130 -11.01 20.03 1.78
N TYR A 131 -10.44 20.81 0.87
CA TYR A 131 -10.31 20.44 -0.54
C TYR A 131 -9.47 19.18 -0.73
N GLN A 132 -8.27 19.11 -0.14
CA GLN A 132 -7.38 17.94 -0.22
C GLN A 132 -8.07 16.66 0.26
N ILE A 133 -8.71 16.70 1.43
CA ILE A 133 -9.45 15.57 1.98
C ILE A 133 -10.58 15.14 1.04
N THR A 134 -11.44 16.09 0.65
CA THR A 134 -12.60 15.80 -0.20
C THR A 134 -12.16 15.24 -1.54
N PHE A 135 -11.12 15.82 -2.12
CA PHE A 135 -10.59 15.42 -3.40
C PHE A 135 -9.98 14.01 -3.35
N ALA A 136 -9.10 13.73 -2.38
CA ALA A 136 -8.49 12.41 -2.21
C ALA A 136 -9.55 11.32 -2.00
N LEU A 137 -10.53 11.56 -1.12
CA LEU A 137 -11.62 10.61 -0.88
C LEU A 137 -12.46 10.37 -2.14
N LEU A 138 -12.84 11.42 -2.87
CA LEU A 138 -13.67 11.23 -4.06
C LEU A 138 -12.89 10.53 -5.18
N ALA A 139 -11.67 10.99 -5.46
CA ALA A 139 -10.94 10.59 -6.64
C ALA A 139 -10.22 9.24 -6.49
N GLU A 140 -9.84 8.86 -5.26
CA GLU A 140 -9.06 7.64 -5.01
C GLU A 140 -9.85 6.56 -4.24
N VAL A 141 -10.91 6.94 -3.52
CA VAL A 141 -11.77 5.97 -2.80
C VAL A 141 -13.10 5.82 -3.52
N VAL A 142 -13.94 6.85 -3.54
CA VAL A 142 -15.36 6.72 -3.90
C VAL A 142 -15.55 6.36 -5.37
N ILE A 143 -14.98 7.15 -6.29
CA ILE A 143 -15.15 6.92 -7.73
C ILE A 143 -14.56 5.57 -8.17
N PRO A 144 -13.29 5.24 -7.83
CA PRO A 144 -12.71 3.96 -8.25
C PRO A 144 -13.46 2.77 -7.63
N LEU A 145 -13.88 2.86 -6.37
CA LEU A 145 -14.62 1.80 -5.69
C LEU A 145 -15.98 1.55 -6.35
N ILE A 146 -16.75 2.60 -6.63
CA ILE A 146 -18.03 2.50 -7.33
C ILE A 146 -17.83 1.83 -8.69
N VAL A 147 -16.85 2.30 -9.47
CA VAL A 147 -16.55 1.77 -10.81
C VAL A 147 -16.26 0.26 -10.74
N VAL A 148 -15.37 -0.18 -9.85
CA VAL A 148 -15.01 -1.60 -9.80
C VAL A 148 -16.17 -2.47 -9.30
N VAL A 149 -16.96 -1.98 -8.34
CA VAL A 149 -18.16 -2.69 -7.83
C VAL A 149 -19.22 -2.83 -8.92
N LEU A 150 -19.49 -1.78 -9.69
CA LEU A 150 -20.38 -1.84 -10.85
C LEU A 150 -19.88 -2.81 -11.92
N LEU A 151 -18.57 -3.00 -12.04
CA LEU A 151 -17.96 -4.00 -12.92
C LEU A 151 -17.92 -5.42 -12.33
N GLY A 152 -18.51 -5.64 -11.16
CA GLY A 152 -18.72 -6.95 -10.55
C GLY A 152 -17.75 -7.31 -9.42
N ALA A 153 -16.98 -6.35 -8.92
CA ALA A 153 -16.14 -6.53 -7.74
C ALA A 153 -16.97 -6.69 -6.45
N ASN A 154 -16.54 -7.56 -5.54
CA ASN A 154 -17.12 -7.64 -4.20
C ASN A 154 -16.37 -6.71 -3.23
N LEU A 155 -17.07 -5.96 -2.36
CA LEU A 155 -16.45 -5.12 -1.32
C LEU A 155 -15.48 -5.88 -0.40
N ARG A 156 -15.73 -7.17 -0.15
CA ARG A 156 -14.82 -8.03 0.62
C ARG A 156 -13.52 -8.32 -0.14
N GLU A 157 -13.57 -8.42 -1.48
CA GLU A 157 -12.38 -8.66 -2.31
C GLU A 157 -11.42 -7.48 -2.23
N VAL A 158 -11.96 -6.25 -2.25
CA VAL A 158 -11.21 -4.99 -2.16
C VAL A 158 -10.91 -4.57 -0.71
N GLY A 159 -11.21 -5.43 0.28
CA GLY A 159 -10.76 -5.24 1.66
C GLY A 159 -11.69 -4.49 2.61
N PHE A 160 -12.93 -4.21 2.21
CA PHE A 160 -13.97 -3.64 3.10
C PHE A 160 -14.78 -4.71 3.85
N GLY A 161 -14.41 -5.99 3.75
CA GLY A 161 -15.02 -7.07 4.52
C GLY A 161 -14.41 -7.26 5.90
N ARG A 162 -14.95 -8.19 6.71
CA ARG A 162 -14.35 -8.55 8.01
C ARG A 162 -12.94 -9.14 7.80
N GLY A 163 -11.93 -8.49 8.37
CA GLY A 163 -10.54 -8.92 8.30
C GLY A 163 -10.19 -10.06 9.25
N TYR A 164 -9.10 -10.77 8.96
CA TYR A 164 -8.47 -11.76 9.83
C TYR A 164 -7.48 -11.07 10.76
N HIS A 165 -7.84 -10.96 12.05
CA HIS A 165 -7.03 -10.29 13.08
C HIS A 165 -6.56 -8.86 12.72
N SER A 166 -7.25 -8.16 11.81
CA SER A 166 -6.83 -6.85 11.31
C SER A 166 -6.63 -5.82 12.43
N TRP A 167 -7.53 -5.77 13.42
CA TRP A 167 -7.39 -4.89 14.59
C TRP A 167 -6.17 -5.19 15.47
N ARG A 168 -5.81 -6.48 15.63
CA ARG A 168 -4.63 -6.87 16.43
C ARG A 168 -3.35 -6.47 15.71
N VAL A 169 -3.30 -6.69 14.40
CA VAL A 169 -2.17 -6.26 13.56
C VAL A 169 -2.06 -4.74 13.55
N ALA A 170 -3.18 -4.03 13.34
CA ALA A 170 -3.23 -2.57 13.37
C ALA A 170 -2.71 -2.03 14.71
N GLY A 171 -3.20 -2.56 15.84
CA GLY A 171 -2.75 -2.13 17.17
C GLY A 171 -1.28 -2.42 17.45
N ALA A 172 -0.78 -3.59 17.04
CA ALA A 172 0.63 -3.96 17.23
C ALA A 172 1.58 -3.07 16.39
N LEU A 173 1.22 -2.78 15.14
CA LEU A 173 2.00 -1.88 14.28
C LEU A 173 1.89 -0.42 14.73
N ALA A 174 0.69 0.02 15.10
CA ALA A 174 0.47 1.35 15.67
C ALA A 174 1.32 1.57 16.92
N LEU A 175 1.44 0.56 17.80
CA LEU A 175 2.27 0.65 18.99
C LEU A 175 3.74 0.96 18.65
N VAL A 176 4.30 0.36 17.60
CA VAL A 176 5.68 0.66 17.16
C VAL A 176 5.84 2.15 16.85
N PHE A 177 4.93 2.72 16.06
CA PHE A 177 4.99 4.13 15.71
C PHE A 177 4.62 5.07 16.86
N LEU A 178 3.76 4.65 17.77
CA LEU A 178 3.45 5.39 19.00
C LEU A 178 4.66 5.45 19.93
N LEU A 179 5.47 4.39 19.99
CA LEU A 179 6.74 4.41 20.74
C LEU A 179 7.72 5.41 20.11
N VAL A 180 7.86 5.41 18.77
CA VAL A 180 8.69 6.42 18.07
C VAL A 180 8.16 7.83 18.32
N SER A 181 6.83 8.02 18.22
CA SER A 181 6.15 9.28 18.53
C SER A 181 6.44 9.78 19.95
N GLY A 182 6.41 8.87 20.93
CA GLY A 182 6.75 9.15 22.32
C GLY A 182 8.20 9.63 22.47
N ILE A 183 9.15 9.01 21.77
CA ILE A 183 10.56 9.45 21.74
C ILE A 183 10.67 10.86 21.14
N LEU A 184 10.03 11.11 19.99
CA LEU A 184 10.04 12.43 19.35
C LEU A 184 9.44 13.51 20.26
N PHE A 185 8.38 13.18 20.99
CA PHE A 185 7.77 14.07 21.97
C PHE A 185 8.69 14.37 23.15
N LEU A 186 9.25 13.33 23.77
CA LEU A 186 10.17 13.48 24.91
C LEU A 186 11.45 14.22 24.53
N ALA A 187 11.89 14.12 23.27
CA ALA A 187 13.01 14.88 22.73
C ALA A 187 12.65 16.34 22.38
N GLY A 188 11.40 16.76 22.52
CA GLY A 188 10.92 18.10 22.17
C GLY A 188 10.82 18.36 20.66
N TRP A 189 10.85 17.32 19.83
CA TRP A 189 10.83 17.44 18.36
C TRP A 189 9.42 17.44 17.77
N ALA A 190 8.41 16.99 18.52
CA ALA A 190 7.03 17.00 18.08
C ALA A 190 6.06 17.21 19.24
N ALA A 191 5.01 18.01 19.02
CA ALA A 191 3.92 18.15 19.99
C ALA A 191 2.89 17.01 19.79
N PRO A 192 2.28 16.46 20.86
CA PRO A 192 1.31 15.36 20.73
C PRO A 192 0.10 15.74 19.87
N GLY A 193 -0.40 16.97 20.01
CA GLY A 193 -1.50 17.48 19.20
C GLY A 193 -1.16 17.56 17.70
N THR A 194 0.10 17.87 17.36
CA THR A 194 0.57 17.88 15.97
C THR A 194 0.64 16.48 15.40
N LEU A 195 1.18 15.51 16.15
CA LEU A 195 1.25 14.10 15.72
C LEU A 195 -0.16 13.53 15.49
N LEU A 196 -1.09 13.76 16.43
CA LEU A 196 -2.47 13.33 16.30
C LEU A 196 -3.16 14.01 15.11
N GLY A 197 -3.00 15.33 14.97
CA GLY A 197 -3.56 16.09 13.85
C GLY A 197 -3.05 15.61 12.50
N ASN A 198 -1.75 15.32 12.41
CA ASN A 198 -1.13 14.76 11.21
C ASN A 198 -1.64 13.35 10.94
N ALA A 199 -1.77 12.48 11.94
CA ALA A 199 -2.30 11.13 11.76
C ALA A 199 -3.76 11.14 11.25
N ILE A 200 -4.60 12.04 11.77
CA ILE A 200 -5.98 12.22 11.29
C ILE A 200 -5.98 12.75 9.85
N LEU A 201 -5.16 13.75 9.55
CA LEU A 201 -5.06 14.28 8.20
C LEU A 201 -4.59 13.21 7.21
N SER A 202 -3.48 12.54 7.52
CA SER A 202 -2.92 11.43 6.74
C SER A 202 -3.91 10.31 6.55
N PHE A 203 -4.76 9.99 7.53
CA PHE A 203 -5.82 9.00 7.36
C PHE A 203 -6.74 9.34 6.19
N PHE A 204 -7.15 10.60 6.06
CA PHE A 204 -8.08 11.03 5.03
C PHE A 204 -7.43 11.41 3.70
N THR A 205 -6.15 11.79 3.71
CA THR A 205 -5.46 12.25 2.50
C THR A 205 -4.53 11.22 1.87
N ALA A 206 -4.05 10.23 2.63
CA ALA A 206 -3.09 9.22 2.15
C ALA A 206 -3.51 7.81 2.57
N GLY A 207 -3.61 7.55 3.88
CA GLY A 207 -3.86 6.22 4.44
C GLY A 207 -5.07 5.50 3.84
N LEU A 208 -6.28 6.08 3.94
CA LEU A 208 -7.48 5.47 3.35
C LEU A 208 -7.50 5.54 1.81
N PRO A 209 -7.25 6.69 1.16
CA PRO A 209 -7.15 6.82 -0.29
C PRO A 209 -6.21 5.81 -0.95
N GLU A 210 -4.94 5.83 -0.58
CA GLU A 210 -3.89 5.07 -1.24
C GLU A 210 -4.02 3.57 -0.96
N GLU A 211 -4.39 3.16 0.26
CA GLU A 211 -4.60 1.74 0.55
C GLU A 211 -5.82 1.18 -0.20
N THR A 212 -6.90 1.95 -0.31
CA THR A 212 -8.08 1.52 -1.08
C THR A 212 -7.72 1.34 -2.55
N LEU A 213 -7.06 2.35 -3.12
CA LEU A 213 -6.67 2.35 -4.52
C LEU A 213 -5.63 1.27 -4.83
N VAL A 214 -4.56 1.20 -4.06
CA VAL A 214 -3.40 0.34 -4.38
C VAL A 214 -3.63 -1.09 -3.91
N ARG A 215 -4.08 -1.31 -2.67
CA ARG A 215 -4.24 -2.65 -2.10
C ARG A 215 -5.61 -3.20 -2.41
N GLY A 216 -6.65 -2.39 -2.17
CA GLY A 216 -8.01 -2.78 -2.46
C GLY A 216 -8.23 -2.99 -3.95
N ILE A 217 -7.80 -2.06 -4.79
CA ILE A 217 -8.16 -2.04 -6.21
C ILE A 217 -7.09 -2.60 -7.14
N PHE A 218 -5.87 -2.05 -7.15
CA PHE A 218 -4.83 -2.49 -8.09
C PHE A 218 -4.33 -3.90 -7.75
N MET A 219 -3.87 -4.12 -6.51
CA MET A 219 -3.26 -5.38 -6.08
C MET A 219 -4.18 -6.58 -6.29
N THR A 220 -5.45 -6.48 -5.86
CA THR A 220 -6.40 -7.60 -5.99
C THR A 220 -6.61 -8.01 -7.45
N ARG A 221 -6.64 -7.07 -8.39
CA ARG A 221 -6.85 -7.33 -9.83
C ARG A 221 -5.58 -7.89 -10.45
N LEU A 222 -4.43 -7.34 -10.11
CA LEU A 222 -3.13 -7.85 -10.55
C LEU A 222 -2.88 -9.27 -10.02
N CYS A 223 -3.29 -9.58 -8.78
CA CYS A 223 -3.21 -10.95 -8.25
C CYS A 223 -4.10 -11.92 -9.04
N ARG A 224 -5.30 -11.48 -9.46
CA ARG A 224 -6.21 -12.33 -10.27
C ARG A 224 -5.74 -12.50 -11.71
N LEU A 225 -5.00 -11.53 -12.26
CA LEU A 225 -4.46 -11.59 -13.63
C LEU A 225 -3.15 -12.38 -13.71
N PHE A 226 -2.25 -12.19 -12.74
CA PHE A 226 -0.86 -12.64 -12.83
C PHE A 226 -0.43 -13.56 -11.69
N GLY A 227 -1.33 -13.86 -10.76
CA GLY A 227 -1.02 -14.59 -9.53
C GLY A 227 -0.54 -13.68 -8.39
N THR A 228 -0.66 -14.19 -7.17
CA THR A 228 -0.39 -13.44 -5.94
C THR A 228 1.01 -12.81 -5.89
N PRO A 229 2.12 -13.52 -6.20
CA PRO A 229 3.45 -12.92 -6.13
C PRO A 229 3.65 -11.74 -7.09
N TRP A 230 3.12 -11.83 -8.32
CA TRP A 230 3.18 -10.73 -9.29
C TRP A 230 2.29 -9.57 -8.88
N GLY A 231 1.07 -9.83 -8.38
CA GLY A 231 0.19 -8.76 -7.90
C GLY A 231 0.79 -7.96 -6.74
N ILE A 232 1.47 -8.62 -5.81
CA ILE A 232 2.22 -7.96 -4.72
C ILE A 232 3.36 -7.11 -5.30
N CYS A 233 4.20 -7.69 -6.16
CA CYS A 233 5.34 -6.99 -6.76
C CYS A 233 4.91 -5.75 -7.56
N LEU A 234 3.95 -5.93 -8.47
CA LEU A 234 3.46 -4.84 -9.33
C LEU A 234 2.74 -3.75 -8.54
N SER A 235 1.92 -4.10 -7.54
CA SER A 235 1.26 -3.10 -6.70
C SER A 235 2.25 -2.29 -5.86
N ALA A 236 3.30 -2.92 -5.33
CA ALA A 236 4.38 -2.22 -4.63
C ALA A 236 5.12 -1.25 -5.56
N LEU A 237 5.43 -1.66 -6.79
CA LEU A 237 6.06 -0.78 -7.78
C LEU A 237 5.13 0.38 -8.19
N ILE A 238 3.83 0.12 -8.41
CA ILE A 238 2.83 1.17 -8.67
C ILE A 238 2.83 2.17 -7.51
N PHE A 239 2.81 1.71 -6.27
CA PHE A 239 2.88 2.57 -5.10
C PHE A 239 4.13 3.47 -5.13
N GLY A 240 5.29 2.91 -5.46
CA GLY A 240 6.52 3.68 -5.67
C GLY A 240 6.36 4.76 -6.74
N LEU A 241 5.83 4.40 -7.92
CA LEU A 241 5.65 5.33 -9.04
C LEU A 241 4.67 6.47 -8.73
N LEU A 242 3.62 6.22 -7.95
CA LEU A 242 2.67 7.27 -7.53
C LEU A 242 3.36 8.36 -6.68
N HIS A 243 4.45 8.01 -6.00
CA HIS A 243 5.20 8.93 -5.15
C HIS A 243 6.36 9.63 -5.87
N LEU A 244 6.53 9.40 -7.18
CA LEU A 244 7.63 9.98 -7.94
C LEU A 244 7.62 11.51 -7.88
N GLY A 245 6.42 12.11 -7.91
CA GLY A 245 6.22 13.56 -7.83
C GLY A 245 6.82 14.22 -6.58
N ASN A 246 6.99 13.47 -5.49
CA ASN A 246 7.56 13.98 -4.24
C ASN A 246 9.04 14.36 -4.38
N PHE A 247 9.74 13.82 -5.39
CA PHE A 247 11.18 14.01 -5.57
C PHE A 247 11.55 14.80 -6.82
N LEU A 248 10.67 14.87 -7.82
CA LEU A 248 10.95 15.54 -9.10
C LEU A 248 11.25 17.05 -8.98
N GLY A 249 10.87 17.69 -7.88
CA GLY A 249 11.21 19.09 -7.60
C GLY A 249 12.64 19.32 -7.10
N GLY A 250 13.37 18.27 -6.73
CA GLY A 250 14.71 18.38 -6.12
C GLY A 250 15.80 17.57 -6.82
N VAL A 251 15.45 16.56 -7.62
CA VAL A 251 16.40 15.68 -8.31
C VAL A 251 15.92 15.33 -9.72
N ASN A 252 16.81 14.78 -10.56
CA ASN A 252 16.46 14.31 -11.89
C ASN A 252 15.55 13.05 -11.85
N LEU A 253 14.87 12.76 -12.97
CA LEU A 253 13.91 11.65 -13.07
C LEU A 253 14.50 10.27 -12.69
N PRO A 254 15.69 9.85 -13.18
CA PRO A 254 16.28 8.59 -12.76
C PRO A 254 16.54 8.50 -11.25
N THR A 255 16.99 9.60 -10.62
CA THR A 255 17.21 9.67 -9.18
C THR A 255 15.91 9.59 -8.40
N ALA A 256 14.88 10.34 -8.82
CA ALA A 256 13.54 10.28 -8.23
C ALA A 256 12.95 8.85 -8.31
N LEU A 257 13.15 8.16 -9.44
CA LEU A 257 12.71 6.78 -9.64
C LEU A 257 13.44 5.82 -8.70
N ALA A 258 14.76 5.94 -8.59
CA ALA A 258 15.56 5.12 -7.68
C ALA A 258 15.10 5.30 -6.23
N ILE A 259 14.96 6.54 -5.75
CA ILE A 259 14.45 6.86 -4.40
C ILE A 259 13.05 6.25 -4.19
N SER A 260 12.17 6.38 -5.19
CA SER A 260 10.80 5.87 -5.13
C SER A 260 10.74 4.36 -5.03
N ILE A 261 11.64 3.64 -5.71
CA ILE A 261 11.75 2.18 -5.62
C ILE A 261 12.24 1.77 -4.23
N ILE A 262 13.34 2.34 -3.73
CA ILE A 262 13.96 1.86 -2.48
C ILE A 262 13.23 2.36 -1.23
N GLY A 263 12.48 3.46 -1.32
CA GLY A 263 11.65 4.00 -0.24
C GLY A 263 10.20 3.54 -0.34
N ASN A 264 9.46 4.17 -1.25
CA ASN A 264 8.00 3.99 -1.32
C ASN A 264 7.61 2.59 -1.77
N ALA A 265 8.23 2.00 -2.80
CA ALA A 265 7.87 0.65 -3.22
C ALA A 265 8.18 -0.40 -2.14
N VAL A 266 9.24 -0.23 -1.35
CA VAL A 266 9.55 -1.09 -0.19
C VAL A 266 8.51 -0.98 0.91
N GLY A 267 8.11 0.25 1.28
CA GLY A 267 6.98 0.44 2.21
C GLY A 267 5.69 -0.15 1.64
N GLY A 268 5.51 -0.02 0.33
CA GLY A 268 4.35 -0.54 -0.36
C GLY A 268 4.27 -2.06 -0.43
N LEU A 269 5.42 -2.74 -0.45
CA LEU A 269 5.54 -4.18 -0.27
C LEU A 269 5.11 -4.61 1.14
N GLY A 270 5.52 -3.87 2.18
CA GLY A 270 5.07 -4.08 3.55
C GLY A 270 3.54 -3.99 3.69
N ALA A 271 2.94 -2.93 3.14
CA ALA A 271 1.50 -2.73 3.11
C ALA A 271 0.75 -3.82 2.33
N ALA A 272 1.29 -4.27 1.18
CA ALA A 272 0.73 -5.38 0.42
C ALA A 272 0.69 -6.69 1.24
N ILE A 273 1.71 -6.94 2.06
CA ILE A 273 1.75 -8.12 2.94
C ILE A 273 0.77 -7.97 4.10
N ILE A 274 0.68 -6.80 4.72
CA ILE A 274 -0.35 -6.52 5.74
C ILE A 274 -1.74 -6.83 5.17
N PHE A 275 -2.05 -6.30 3.97
CA PHE A 275 -3.32 -6.53 3.31
C PHE A 275 -3.57 -8.00 2.98
N LEU A 276 -2.61 -8.69 2.37
CA LEU A 276 -2.69 -10.12 2.05
C LEU A 276 -3.04 -10.95 3.28
N ARG A 277 -2.36 -10.68 4.39
CA ARG A 277 -2.44 -11.48 5.62
C ARG A 277 -3.66 -11.16 6.47
N THR A 278 -4.14 -9.91 6.43
CA THR A 278 -5.31 -9.46 7.21
C THR A 278 -6.61 -9.48 6.40
N ARG A 279 -6.55 -9.58 5.07
CA ARG A 279 -7.69 -9.57 4.15
C ARG A 279 -8.60 -8.34 4.31
N ASN A 280 -8.04 -7.23 4.78
CA ASN A 280 -8.79 -6.03 5.12
C ASN A 280 -7.89 -4.79 5.09
N LEU A 281 -8.44 -3.65 4.67
CA LEU A 281 -7.67 -2.41 4.51
C LEU A 281 -7.29 -1.74 5.83
N LEU A 282 -8.08 -1.93 6.89
CA LEU A 282 -7.92 -1.22 8.16
C LEU A 282 -6.50 -1.27 8.71
N ALA A 283 -5.87 -2.45 8.70
CA ALA A 283 -4.53 -2.61 9.25
C ALA A 283 -3.50 -1.81 8.43
N GLY A 284 -3.63 -1.81 7.11
CA GLY A 284 -2.82 -0.97 6.22
C GLY A 284 -3.08 0.51 6.48
N VAL A 285 -4.35 0.93 6.42
CA VAL A 285 -4.80 2.32 6.59
C VAL A 285 -4.30 2.92 7.90
N VAL A 286 -4.54 2.25 9.03
CA VAL A 286 -4.12 2.77 10.35
C VAL A 286 -2.60 2.85 10.43
N THR A 287 -1.90 1.80 9.99
CA THR A 287 -0.43 1.77 10.06
C THR A 287 0.18 2.86 9.18
N HIS A 288 -0.30 3.00 7.94
CA HIS A 288 0.13 4.02 6.98
C HIS A 288 -0.10 5.44 7.54
N SER A 289 -1.29 5.71 8.04
CA SER A 289 -1.65 7.04 8.59
C SER A 289 -0.74 7.45 9.75
N ILE A 290 -0.43 6.51 10.65
CA ILE A 290 0.45 6.78 11.80
C ILE A 290 1.91 6.89 11.33
N ALA A 291 2.35 6.03 10.40
CA ALA A 291 3.69 6.09 9.83
C ALA A 291 3.97 7.46 9.20
N ASP A 292 3.02 8.01 8.44
CA ASP A 292 3.14 9.34 7.84
C ASP A 292 3.21 10.45 8.87
N SER A 293 2.41 10.35 9.94
CA SER A 293 2.43 11.33 11.02
C SER A 293 3.79 11.43 11.72
N VAL A 294 4.51 10.30 11.76
CA VAL A 294 5.85 10.18 12.36
C VAL A 294 6.95 10.54 11.37
N SER A 295 6.76 10.23 10.08
CA SER A 295 7.78 10.45 9.05
C SER A 295 8.04 11.94 8.82
N LEU A 296 7.01 12.80 8.94
CA LEU A 296 7.13 14.24 8.73
C LEU A 296 8.15 14.92 9.68
N PRO A 297 8.04 14.80 11.02
CA PRO A 297 9.06 15.32 11.93
C PRO A 297 10.46 14.74 11.66
N ILE A 298 10.56 13.45 11.35
CA ILE A 298 11.84 12.80 11.05
C ILE A 298 12.48 13.41 9.80
N GLN A 299 11.71 13.65 8.74
CA GLN A 299 12.21 14.31 7.53
C GLN A 299 12.71 15.71 7.81
N VAL A 300 12.03 16.48 8.68
CA VAL A 300 12.49 17.81 9.09
C VAL A 300 13.86 17.73 9.79
N LEU A 301 14.05 16.74 10.66
CA LEU A 301 15.32 16.53 11.37
C LEU A 301 16.45 16.07 10.44
N LEU A 302 16.12 15.27 9.44
CA LEU A 302 17.10 14.74 8.48
C LEU A 302 17.43 15.70 7.34
N LYS A 303 16.60 16.73 7.11
CA LYS A 303 16.78 17.69 6.01
C LYS A 303 18.18 18.30 5.89
N PRO A 304 18.91 18.63 6.97
CA PRO A 304 20.28 19.16 6.84
C PRO A 304 21.30 18.15 6.31
N PHE A 305 20.97 16.85 6.31
CA PHE A 305 21.84 15.76 5.87
C PHE A 305 21.45 15.20 4.49
N ILE A 306 20.38 15.71 3.89
CA ILE A 306 19.83 15.29 2.59
C ILE A 306 19.98 16.45 1.61
#